data_AF-A0A9P5N638-F1
#
_entry.id   AF-A0A9P5N638-F1
#
_cell.length_a   1.000
_cell.length_b   1.000
_cell.length_c   1.000
_cell.angle_alpha   90.00
_cell.angle_beta   90.00
_cell.angle_gamma   90.00
#
_symmetry.space_group_name_H-M   'P 1'
#
loop_
_entity.id
_entity.type
_entity.pdbx_description
1 polymer ?
#
loop_
_entity_poly.entity_id
_entity_poly.type
_entity_poly.pdbx_seq_one_letter_code
_entity_poly.pdbx_strand_id
1 'polypeptide(L)'
;MSTSYETSDDISVDSDSDSQESESTSHSSFTCSQSYSSPSVSVPIALDPFRAPLPSTLEEMNSEINRLRMTAGLMQKELVRVTAQIVISKARWAMKRAETEAKAEFEQEMLRFRQAVKAKKEQAQKEREAAQKEAQKKAYDAALYAQVRKEMRERAFSDPLSSYTRKRELIALCRALGLNTTGIIRELVSRIKSHLSSHPELRQNPRFAGLFVQKRRRRAHNVNC
;
A
#
# COMPACT_ATOMS: atom_id res chain seq x y z
N MET A 1 24.57 -4.14 -35.52
CA MET A 1 23.19 -4.66 -35.64
C MET A 1 22.75 -5.02 -34.23
N SER A 2 22.16 -4.07 -33.52
CA SER A 2 21.68 -4.22 -32.15
C SER A 2 20.18 -3.97 -32.19
N THR A 3 19.40 -5.02 -31.98
CA THR A 3 17.94 -4.94 -31.88
C THR A 3 17.59 -4.66 -30.42
N SER A 4 17.24 -3.41 -30.16
CA SER A 4 16.57 -2.97 -28.93
C SER A 4 15.12 -3.41 -29.00
N TYR A 5 14.76 -4.38 -28.17
CA TYR A 5 13.37 -4.79 -27.96
C TYR A 5 12.81 -3.88 -26.87
N GLU A 6 12.17 -2.79 -27.29
CA GLU A 6 11.25 -2.04 -26.44
C GLU A 6 9.96 -2.83 -26.39
N THR A 7 9.82 -3.65 -25.34
CA THR A 7 8.54 -4.26 -24.99
C THR A 7 7.85 -3.30 -24.02
N SER A 8 7.23 -2.28 -24.59
CA SER A 8 6.33 -1.38 -23.90
C SER A 8 4.92 -1.95 -23.99
N ASP A 9 4.63 -2.95 -23.16
CA ASP A 9 3.26 -3.36 -22.88
C ASP A 9 2.66 -2.36 -21.89
N ASP A 10 2.27 -1.21 -22.43
CA ASP A 10 1.41 -0.23 -21.79
C ASP A 10 -0.01 -0.78 -21.77
N ILE A 11 -0.26 -1.73 -20.86
CA ILE A 11 -1.62 -2.16 -20.53
C ILE A 11 -2.19 -1.06 -19.64
N SER A 12 -2.74 -0.03 -20.30
CA SER A 12 -3.67 0.90 -19.68
C SER A 12 -4.89 0.10 -19.24
N VAL A 13 -4.91 -0.31 -17.98
CA VAL A 13 -6.10 -0.87 -17.35
C VAL A 13 -6.98 0.33 -17.01
N ASP A 14 -7.83 0.71 -17.97
CA ASP A 14 -8.98 1.58 -17.73
C ASP A 14 -9.83 0.96 -16.62
N SER A 15 -9.55 1.38 -15.39
CA SER A 15 -10.37 1.08 -14.22
C SER A 15 -11.46 2.14 -14.16
N ASP A 16 -12.38 2.05 -15.12
CA ASP A 16 -13.73 2.59 -15.00
C ASP A 16 -14.43 1.84 -13.87
N SER A 17 -14.23 2.32 -12.64
CA SER A 17 -15.15 2.07 -11.54
C SER A 17 -15.70 3.41 -11.11
N ASP A 18 -16.56 3.90 -12.00
CA ASP A 18 -17.59 4.90 -11.81
C ASP A 18 -18.56 4.39 -10.73
N SER A 19 -18.10 4.41 -9.48
CA SER A 19 -18.98 4.30 -8.32
C SER A 19 -19.53 5.69 -8.06
N GLN A 20 -20.58 6.03 -8.80
CA GLN A 20 -21.52 7.06 -8.43
C GLN A 20 -22.19 6.66 -7.10
N GLU A 21 -21.49 6.89 -5.99
CA GLU A 21 -22.15 7.07 -4.70
C GLU A 21 -22.94 8.37 -4.80
N SER A 22 -24.20 8.21 -5.23
CA SER A 22 -25.26 9.16 -5.04
C SER A 22 -25.48 9.32 -3.52
N GLU A 23 -24.60 10.11 -2.90
CA GLU A 23 -24.88 10.77 -1.63
C GLU A 23 -26.04 11.74 -1.88
N SER A 24 -27.23 11.17 -1.88
CA SER A 24 -28.48 11.86 -1.64
C SER A 24 -28.50 12.27 -0.17
N THR A 25 -27.58 13.17 0.18
CA THR A 25 -27.59 13.95 1.41
C THR A 25 -28.84 14.82 1.32
N SER A 26 -29.95 14.21 1.71
CA SER A 26 -31.23 14.83 1.90
C SER A 26 -31.05 15.80 3.05
N HIS A 27 -30.54 17.00 2.74
CA HIS A 27 -30.60 18.17 3.60
C HIS A 27 -32.08 18.49 3.78
N SER A 28 -32.74 17.74 4.65
CA SER A 28 -34.02 18.05 5.23
C SER A 28 -33.78 19.29 6.10
N SER A 29 -33.86 20.44 5.44
CA SER A 29 -33.99 21.74 6.06
C SER A 29 -35.35 21.77 6.77
N PHE A 30 -35.42 21.12 7.93
CA PHE A 30 -36.47 21.31 8.91
C PHE A 30 -36.28 22.72 9.48
N THR A 31 -36.73 23.72 8.73
CA THR A 31 -37.11 25.01 9.29
C THR A 31 -38.36 24.77 10.12
N CYS A 32 -38.16 24.24 11.33
CA CYS A 32 -39.19 24.14 12.33
C CYS A 32 -39.47 25.55 12.86
N SER A 33 -40.17 26.33 12.04
CA SER A 33 -40.88 27.54 12.45
C SER A 33 -42.04 27.10 13.34
N GLN A 34 -41.74 26.59 14.53
CA GLN A 34 -42.71 26.56 15.61
C GLN A 34 -42.89 28.00 16.06
N SER A 35 -43.82 28.69 15.39
CA SER A 35 -44.53 29.81 15.96
C SER A 35 -45.22 29.29 17.22
N TYR A 36 -44.52 29.38 18.36
CA TYR A 36 -45.11 29.24 19.67
C TYR A 36 -46.10 30.39 19.82
N SER A 37 -47.31 30.17 19.31
CA SER A 37 -48.50 30.93 19.68
C SER A 37 -48.67 30.69 21.18
N SER A 38 -47.99 31.53 21.95
CA SER A 38 -48.11 31.55 23.39
C SER A 38 -49.60 31.75 23.65
N PRO A 39 -50.30 30.84 24.35
CA PRO A 39 -51.66 31.12 24.75
C PRO A 39 -51.60 32.45 25.49
N SER A 40 -52.32 33.45 24.99
CA SER A 40 -52.50 34.71 25.70
C SER A 40 -53.24 34.35 26.98
N VAL A 41 -52.49 33.98 28.01
CA VAL A 41 -52.99 33.92 29.36
C VAL A 41 -53.28 35.38 29.68
N SER A 42 -54.49 35.80 29.38
CA SER A 42 -55.09 37.02 29.87
C SER A 42 -55.11 36.86 31.39
N VAL A 43 -53.98 37.18 32.03
CA VAL A 43 -53.91 37.31 33.48
C VAL A 43 -54.91 38.43 33.76
N PRO A 44 -56.05 38.16 34.40
CA PRO A 44 -56.93 39.25 34.79
C PRO A 44 -56.06 40.20 35.59
N ILE A 45 -56.03 41.47 35.19
CA ILE A 45 -55.35 42.56 35.90
C ILE A 45 -55.98 42.57 37.29
N ALA A 46 -55.37 41.79 38.18
CA ALA A 46 -55.79 41.68 39.55
C ALA A 46 -55.44 43.03 40.15
N LEU A 47 -56.51 43.75 40.51
CA LEU A 47 -56.55 44.74 41.56
C LEU A 47 -55.29 44.67 42.42
N ASP A 48 -54.51 45.75 42.34
CA ASP A 48 -53.35 46.02 43.17
C ASP A 48 -53.52 45.40 44.57
N PRO A 49 -52.72 44.38 44.95
CA PRO A 49 -52.89 43.69 46.22
C PRO A 49 -52.75 44.63 47.42
N PHE A 50 -52.19 45.83 47.22
CA PHE A 50 -52.10 46.88 48.22
C PHE A 50 -53.40 47.68 48.40
N ARG A 51 -54.41 47.49 47.55
CA ARG A 51 -55.69 48.21 47.58
C ARG A 51 -56.88 47.36 48.05
N ALA A 52 -56.65 46.10 48.38
CA ALA A 52 -57.66 45.26 49.03
C ALA A 52 -57.91 45.79 50.45
N PRO A 53 -59.19 45.94 50.90
CA PRO A 53 -59.49 46.27 52.29
C PRO A 53 -58.77 45.29 53.21
N LEU A 54 -58.05 45.81 54.20
CA LEU A 54 -57.38 44.97 55.19
C LEU A 54 -58.43 44.11 55.89
N PRO A 55 -58.19 42.80 56.08
CA PRO A 55 -59.08 41.95 56.84
C PRO A 55 -59.26 42.57 58.23
N SER A 56 -60.50 42.90 58.57
CA SER A 56 -60.84 43.62 59.79
C SER A 56 -61.17 42.67 60.94
N THR A 57 -61.41 41.40 60.61
CA THR A 57 -61.74 40.35 61.57
C THR A 57 -60.70 39.23 61.56
N LEU A 58 -60.57 38.54 62.69
CA LEU A 58 -59.67 37.38 62.83
C LEU A 58 -60.01 36.24 61.86
N GLU A 59 -61.29 36.08 61.55
CA GLU A 59 -61.78 35.03 60.64
C GLU A 59 -61.35 35.30 59.19
N GLU A 60 -61.44 36.56 58.73
CA GLU A 60 -60.94 36.98 57.42
C GLU A 60 -59.43 36.77 57.29
N MET A 61 -58.65 37.10 58.33
CA MET A 61 -57.21 36.85 58.35
C MET A 61 -56.89 35.36 58.23
N ASN A 62 -57.60 34.49 58.96
CA ASN A 62 -57.39 33.05 58.90
C ASN A 62 -57.76 32.47 57.53
N SER A 63 -58.83 32.96 56.91
CA SER A 63 -59.22 32.59 55.54
C SER A 63 -58.13 32.97 54.53
N GLU A 64 -57.60 34.19 54.64
CA GLU A 64 -56.53 34.68 53.76
C GLU A 64 -55.23 33.90 53.94
N ILE A 65 -54.84 33.58 55.19
CA ILE A 65 -53.68 32.72 55.48
C ILE A 65 -53.86 31.34 54.80
N ASN A 66 -55.05 30.74 54.91
CA ASN A 66 -55.33 29.45 54.28
C ASN A 66 -55.28 29.54 52.75
N ARG A 67 -55.82 30.63 52.16
CA ARG A 67 -55.75 30.90 50.73
C ARG A 67 -54.29 31.01 50.25
N LEU A 68 -53.47 31.79 50.95
CA LEU A 68 -52.04 31.95 50.64
C LEU A 68 -51.25 30.65 50.80
N ARG A 69 -51.56 29.84 51.81
CA ARG A 69 -50.95 28.51 51.97
C ARG A 69 -51.29 27.59 50.80
N MET A 70 -52.55 27.60 50.35
CA MET A 70 -52.98 26.82 49.19
C MET A 70 -52.29 27.27 47.90
N THR A 71 -52.21 28.58 47.65
CA THR A 71 -51.52 29.10 46.46
C THR A 71 -50.02 28.79 46.49
N ALA A 72 -49.36 28.97 47.64
CA ALA A 72 -47.95 28.61 47.82
C ALA A 72 -47.72 27.11 47.57
N GLY A 73 -48.60 26.25 48.08
CA GLY A 73 -48.52 24.81 47.85
C GLY A 73 -48.68 24.42 46.37
N LEU A 74 -49.57 25.10 45.63
CA LEU A 74 -49.71 24.89 44.19
C LEU A 74 -48.46 25.34 43.43
N MET A 75 -47.94 26.54 43.72
CA MET A 75 -46.70 27.04 43.10
C MET A 75 -45.52 26.12 43.37
N GLN A 76 -45.39 25.57 44.58
CA GLN A 76 -44.34 24.62 44.92
C GLN A 76 -44.45 23.33 44.10
N LYS A 77 -45.66 22.79 43.92
CA LYS A 77 -45.91 21.62 43.06
C LYS A 77 -45.55 21.90 41.60
N GLU A 78 -45.90 23.07 41.07
CA GLU A 78 -45.53 23.48 39.71
C GLU A 78 -44.01 23.61 39.54
N LEU A 79 -43.32 24.22 40.51
CA LEU A 79 -41.86 24.34 40.49
C LEU A 79 -41.20 22.96 40.49
N VAL A 80 -41.68 22.02 41.31
CA VAL A 80 -41.19 20.62 41.29
C VAL A 80 -41.44 19.97 39.93
N ARG A 81 -42.60 20.20 39.30
CA ARG A 81 -42.89 19.65 37.97
C ARG A 81 -41.96 20.20 36.89
N VAL A 82 -41.77 21.52 36.87
CA VAL A 82 -40.90 22.19 35.87
C VAL A 82 -39.45 21.79 36.07
N THR A 83 -38.95 21.74 37.31
CA THR A 83 -37.58 21.27 37.59
C THR A 83 -37.37 19.82 37.15
N ALA A 84 -38.32 18.92 37.42
CA ALA A 84 -38.29 17.55 36.91
C ALA A 84 -38.27 17.50 35.37
N GLN A 85 -39.11 18.32 34.71
CA GLN A 85 -39.15 18.39 33.25
C GLN A 85 -37.83 18.91 32.65
N ILE A 86 -37.19 19.89 33.28
CA ILE A 86 -35.86 20.39 32.89
C ILE A 86 -34.82 19.28 33.02
N VAL A 87 -34.81 18.53 34.12
CA VAL A 87 -33.86 17.41 34.33
C VAL A 87 -34.06 16.34 33.26
N ILE A 88 -35.30 15.93 32.97
CA ILE A 88 -35.61 14.95 31.92
C ILE A 88 -35.15 15.45 30.54
N SER A 89 -35.39 16.73 30.24
CA SER A 89 -35.03 17.33 28.95
C SER A 89 -33.51 17.41 28.78
N LYS A 90 -32.78 17.79 29.84
CA LYS A 90 -31.31 17.77 29.87
C LYS A 90 -30.77 16.36 29.68
N ALA A 91 -31.32 15.36 30.37
CA ALA A 91 -30.91 13.96 30.23
C ALA A 91 -31.14 13.44 28.80
N ARG A 92 -32.30 13.75 28.20
CA ARG A 92 -32.60 13.37 26.81
C ARG A 92 -31.61 13.97 25.82
N TRP A 93 -31.24 15.24 26.00
CA TRP A 93 -30.27 15.89 25.13
C TRP A 93 -28.86 15.31 25.30
N ALA A 94 -28.45 15.03 26.54
CA ALA A 94 -27.17 14.36 26.81
C ALA A 94 -27.10 12.96 26.16
N MET A 95 -28.18 12.16 26.26
CA MET A 95 -28.27 10.85 25.61
C MET A 95 -28.16 10.95 24.09
N LYS A 96 -28.86 11.91 23.47
CA LYS A 96 -28.76 12.14 22.01
C LYS A 96 -27.34 12.52 21.58
N ARG A 97 -26.64 13.36 22.35
CA ARG A 97 -25.25 13.70 22.07
C ARG A 97 -24.35 12.46 22.16
N ALA A 98 -24.47 11.68 23.25
CA ALA A 98 -23.68 10.46 23.42
C ALA A 98 -23.92 9.46 22.29
N GLU A 99 -25.16 9.33 21.81
CA GLU A 99 -25.49 8.48 20.65
C GLU A 99 -24.80 8.97 19.37
N THR A 100 -24.80 10.28 19.11
CA THR A 100 -24.11 10.84 17.93
C THR A 100 -22.60 10.70 18.01
N GLU A 101 -22.02 10.85 19.20
CA GLU A 101 -20.57 10.67 19.43
C GLU A 101 -20.17 9.21 19.22
N ALA A 102 -20.91 8.27 19.79
CA ALA A 102 -20.66 6.83 19.60
C ALA A 102 -20.77 6.39 18.13
N LYS A 103 -21.73 6.95 17.37
CA LYS A 103 -21.85 6.69 15.93
C LYS A 103 -20.65 7.23 15.15
N ALA A 104 -20.22 8.46 15.44
CA ALA A 104 -19.06 9.07 14.78
C ALA A 104 -17.76 8.30 15.07
N GLU A 105 -17.56 7.85 16.31
CA GLU A 105 -16.41 7.01 16.68
C GLU A 105 -16.39 5.69 15.91
N PHE A 106 -17.54 5.01 15.85
CA PHE A 106 -17.68 3.76 15.10
C PHE A 106 -17.41 3.94 13.60
N GLU A 107 -17.94 4.99 12.98
CA GLU A 107 -17.68 5.33 11.58
C GLU A 107 -16.19 5.61 11.33
N GLN A 108 -15.55 6.35 12.24
CA GLN A 108 -14.12 6.62 12.17
C GLN A 108 -13.28 5.33 12.28
N GLU A 109 -13.66 4.42 13.18
CA GLU A 109 -12.99 3.13 13.34
C GLU A 109 -13.15 2.27 12.08
N MET A 110 -14.36 2.20 11.50
CA MET A 110 -14.62 1.50 10.25
C MET A 110 -13.81 2.06 9.08
N LEU A 111 -13.63 3.38 9.01
CA LEU A 111 -12.79 4.01 7.99
C LEU A 111 -11.32 3.60 8.15
N ARG A 112 -10.78 3.64 9.37
CA ARG A 112 -9.42 3.19 9.66
C ARG A 112 -9.24 1.71 9.31
N PHE A 113 -10.22 0.87 9.61
CA PHE A 113 -10.19 -0.54 9.26
C PHE A 113 -10.15 -0.74 7.73
N ARG A 114 -11.00 -0.04 6.97
CA ARG A 114 -10.99 -0.08 5.49
C ARG A 114 -9.64 0.35 4.92
N GLN A 115 -9.05 1.43 5.44
CA GLN A 115 -7.73 1.90 5.03
C GLN A 115 -6.63 0.88 5.33
N ALA A 116 -6.65 0.27 6.53
CA ALA A 116 -5.69 -0.76 6.90
C ALA A 116 -5.80 -2.02 6.02
N VAL A 117 -7.01 -2.43 5.67
CA VAL A 117 -7.23 -3.55 4.73
C VAL A 117 -6.70 -3.20 3.33
N LYS A 118 -6.95 -1.98 2.84
CA LYS A 118 -6.43 -1.52 1.54
C LYS A 118 -4.90 -1.51 1.52
N ALA A 119 -4.26 -0.94 2.54
CA ALA A 119 -2.81 -0.90 2.67
C ALA A 119 -2.19 -2.31 2.73
N LYS A 120 -2.80 -3.24 3.47
CA LYS A 120 -2.34 -4.64 3.53
C LYS A 120 -2.44 -5.35 2.17
N LYS A 121 -3.52 -5.11 1.41
CA LYS A 121 -3.68 -5.68 0.07
C LYS A 121 -2.62 -5.15 -0.89
N GLU A 122 -2.38 -3.84 -0.89
CA GLU A 122 -1.36 -3.21 -1.73
C GLU A 122 0.05 -3.70 -1.38
N GLN A 123 0.36 -3.80 -0.09
CA GLN A 123 1.64 -4.35 0.35
C GLN A 123 1.82 -5.81 -0.09
N ALA A 124 0.82 -6.66 0.09
CA ALA A 124 0.87 -8.05 -0.33
C ALA A 124 1.02 -8.18 -1.86
N GLN A 125 0.40 -7.29 -2.63
CA GLN A 125 0.56 -7.26 -4.08
C GLN A 125 1.99 -6.86 -4.48
N LYS A 126 2.51 -5.79 -3.88
CA LYS A 126 3.88 -5.32 -4.13
C LYS A 126 4.94 -6.39 -3.78
N GLU A 127 4.74 -7.11 -2.69
CA GLU A 127 5.61 -8.23 -2.29
C GLU A 127 5.54 -9.39 -3.29
N ARG A 128 4.34 -9.73 -3.80
CA ARG A 128 4.19 -10.76 -4.84
C ARG A 128 4.87 -10.37 -6.15
N GLU A 129 4.70 -9.13 -6.60
CA GLU A 129 5.35 -8.64 -7.82
C GLU A 129 6.88 -8.60 -7.67
N ALA A 130 7.39 -8.18 -6.51
CA ALA A 130 8.82 -8.20 -6.21
C ALA A 130 9.38 -9.64 -6.22
N ALA A 131 8.67 -10.58 -5.59
CA ALA A 131 9.06 -11.99 -5.59
C ALA A 131 9.04 -12.61 -6.99
N GLN A 132 8.05 -12.25 -7.82
CA GLN A 132 7.98 -12.70 -9.22
C GLN A 132 9.14 -12.15 -10.05
N LYS A 133 9.45 -10.85 -9.94
CA LYS A 133 10.59 -10.23 -10.64
C LYS A 133 11.91 -10.86 -10.21
N GLU A 134 12.09 -11.14 -8.93
CA GLU A 134 13.29 -11.82 -8.42
C GLU A 134 13.39 -13.26 -8.95
N ALA A 135 12.28 -14.01 -8.97
CA ALA A 135 12.24 -15.36 -9.51
C ALA A 135 12.55 -15.37 -11.03
N GLN A 136 11.98 -14.44 -11.79
CA GLN A 136 12.26 -14.28 -13.22
C GLN A 136 13.74 -13.93 -13.46
N LYS A 137 14.31 -13.01 -12.68
CA LYS A 137 15.73 -12.66 -12.77
C LYS A 137 16.62 -13.88 -12.50
N LYS A 138 16.34 -14.63 -11.43
CA LYS A 138 17.07 -15.86 -11.10
C LYS A 138 16.96 -16.91 -12.21
N ALA A 139 15.77 -17.09 -12.79
CA ALA A 139 15.55 -18.02 -13.90
C ALA A 139 16.32 -17.59 -15.16
N TYR A 140 16.31 -16.30 -15.49
CA TYR A 140 17.07 -15.73 -16.61
C TYR A 140 18.59 -15.92 -16.40
N ASP A 141 19.10 -15.57 -15.23
CA ASP A 141 20.52 -15.72 -14.89
C ASP A 141 20.95 -17.19 -14.95
N ALA A 142 20.10 -18.11 -14.46
CA ALA A 142 20.35 -19.54 -14.53
C ALA A 142 20.35 -20.06 -15.98
N ALA A 143 19.42 -19.59 -16.83
CA ALA A 143 19.36 -19.95 -18.24
C ALA A 143 20.58 -19.43 -19.01
N LEU A 144 20.98 -18.18 -18.76
CA LEU A 144 22.18 -17.58 -19.36
C LEU A 144 23.44 -18.34 -18.93
N TYR A 145 23.55 -18.70 -17.65
CA TYR A 145 24.66 -19.53 -17.16
C TYR A 145 24.69 -20.92 -17.81
N ALA A 146 23.52 -21.56 -17.96
CA ALA A 146 23.41 -22.85 -18.64
C ALA A 146 23.82 -22.76 -20.11
N GLN A 147 23.41 -21.70 -20.81
CA GLN A 147 23.79 -21.46 -22.21
C GLN A 147 25.30 -21.23 -22.35
N VAL A 148 25.90 -20.38 -21.52
CA VAL A 148 27.35 -20.17 -21.50
C VAL A 148 28.08 -21.47 -21.23
N ARG A 149 27.58 -22.30 -20.30
CA ARG A 149 28.16 -23.61 -19.99
C ARG A 149 28.04 -24.59 -21.16
N LYS A 150 26.94 -24.53 -21.92
CA LYS A 150 26.75 -25.34 -23.14
C LYS A 150 27.69 -24.89 -24.25
N GLU A 151 27.77 -23.59 -24.54
CA GLU A 151 28.69 -23.03 -25.52
C GLU A 151 30.15 -23.42 -25.19
N MET A 152 30.54 -23.38 -23.92
CA MET A 152 31.87 -23.83 -23.49
C MET A 152 32.13 -25.33 -23.69
N ARG A 153 31.09 -26.18 -23.71
CA ARG A 153 31.20 -27.62 -23.98
C ARG A 153 31.10 -27.97 -25.46
N GLU A 154 30.53 -27.10 -26.28
CA GLU A 154 30.32 -27.38 -27.71
C GLU A 154 31.36 -26.69 -28.59
N ARG A 155 31.96 -25.59 -28.11
CA ARG A 155 33.00 -24.87 -28.85
C ARG A 155 34.20 -25.77 -29.14
N ALA A 156 34.51 -25.93 -30.42
CA ALA A 156 35.71 -26.56 -30.91
C ALA A 156 36.79 -25.50 -31.17
N PHE A 157 38.04 -25.85 -30.87
CA PHE A 157 39.22 -25.02 -31.08
C PHE A 157 40.02 -25.62 -32.24
N SER A 158 39.66 -25.18 -33.45
CA SER A 158 40.23 -25.68 -34.71
C SER A 158 41.61 -25.10 -35.02
N ASP A 159 41.97 -23.96 -34.43
CA ASP A 159 43.22 -23.27 -34.74
C ASP A 159 44.37 -23.71 -33.83
N PRO A 160 45.63 -23.57 -34.29
CA PRO A 160 46.81 -23.74 -33.46
C PRO A 160 46.77 -22.87 -32.21
N LEU A 161 47.31 -23.35 -31.09
CA LEU A 161 47.39 -22.56 -29.85
C LEU A 161 48.07 -21.18 -30.07
N SER A 162 49.04 -21.11 -30.98
CA SER A 162 49.76 -19.87 -31.32
C SER A 162 48.89 -18.81 -32.01
N SER A 163 47.75 -19.20 -32.59
CA SER A 163 46.86 -18.29 -33.30
C SER A 163 45.95 -17.49 -32.36
N TYR A 164 45.71 -18.00 -31.14
CA TYR A 164 44.89 -17.33 -30.12
C TYR A 164 45.69 -16.22 -29.41
N THR A 165 45.64 -15.01 -29.96
CA THR A 165 46.32 -13.83 -29.39
C THR A 165 45.44 -13.04 -28.43
N ARG A 166 44.11 -13.23 -28.50
CA ARG A 166 43.14 -12.47 -27.70
C ARG A 166 42.94 -13.12 -26.33
N LYS A 167 43.02 -12.31 -25.26
CA LYS A 167 42.81 -12.77 -23.88
C LYS A 167 41.48 -13.52 -23.70
N ARG A 168 40.40 -13.06 -24.34
CA ARG A 168 39.06 -13.68 -24.26
C ARG A 168 39.03 -15.12 -24.78
N GLU A 169 39.75 -15.41 -25.85
CA GLU A 169 39.83 -16.75 -26.45
C GLU A 169 40.65 -17.70 -25.57
N LEU A 170 41.75 -17.21 -25.01
CA LEU A 170 42.57 -17.96 -24.04
C LEU A 170 41.80 -18.26 -22.75
N ILE A 171 40.97 -17.33 -22.28
CA ILE A 171 40.06 -17.56 -21.14
C ILE A 171 39.03 -18.64 -21.51
N ALA A 172 38.43 -18.60 -22.70
CA ALA A 172 37.49 -19.63 -23.15
C ALA A 172 38.15 -21.02 -23.22
N LEU A 173 39.39 -21.09 -23.70
CA LEU A 173 40.22 -22.31 -23.69
C LEU A 173 40.48 -22.80 -22.26
N CYS A 174 40.91 -21.92 -21.35
CA CYS A 174 41.11 -22.27 -19.94
C CYS A 174 39.82 -22.83 -19.32
N ARG A 175 38.66 -22.20 -19.57
CA ARG A 175 37.36 -22.68 -19.07
C ARG A 175 36.98 -24.04 -19.66
N ALA A 176 37.19 -24.25 -20.95
CA ALA A 176 36.90 -25.52 -21.61
C ALA A 176 37.78 -26.67 -21.08
N LEU A 177 38.99 -26.36 -20.62
CA LEU A 177 39.94 -27.29 -19.99
C LEU A 177 39.79 -27.38 -18.47
N GLY A 178 38.87 -26.63 -17.85
CA GLY A 178 38.71 -26.60 -16.39
C GLY A 178 39.87 -25.93 -15.62
N LEU A 179 40.65 -25.08 -16.28
CA LEU A 179 41.79 -24.36 -15.70
C LEU A 179 41.40 -22.98 -15.16
N ASN A 180 42.20 -22.46 -14.23
CA ASN A 180 42.01 -21.11 -13.70
C ASN A 180 42.18 -20.03 -14.78
N THR A 181 41.20 -19.12 -14.88
CA THR A 181 41.12 -18.05 -15.89
C THR A 181 41.78 -16.73 -15.51
N THR A 182 42.32 -16.59 -14.29
CA THR A 182 42.94 -15.34 -13.82
C THR A 182 44.34 -15.15 -14.39
N GLY A 183 44.78 -13.90 -14.56
CA GLY A 183 46.16 -13.58 -14.96
C GLY A 183 46.31 -12.91 -16.33
N ILE A 184 47.57 -12.77 -16.75
CA ILE A 184 47.97 -12.19 -18.04
C ILE A 184 48.03 -13.24 -19.15
N ILE A 185 48.02 -12.80 -20.41
CA ILE A 185 48.03 -13.67 -21.61
C ILE A 185 49.16 -14.73 -21.54
N ARG A 186 50.37 -14.34 -21.14
CA ARG A 186 51.53 -15.26 -21.05
C ARG A 186 51.30 -16.38 -20.05
N GLU A 187 50.71 -16.08 -18.90
CA GLU A 187 50.39 -17.07 -17.87
C GLU A 187 49.30 -18.03 -18.35
N LEU A 188 48.25 -17.51 -18.99
CA LEU A 188 47.17 -18.34 -19.55
C LEU A 188 47.73 -19.31 -20.60
N VAL A 189 48.56 -18.83 -21.52
CA VAL A 189 49.20 -19.68 -22.54
C VAL A 189 50.12 -20.72 -21.89
N SER A 190 50.90 -20.33 -20.87
CA SER A 190 51.78 -21.25 -20.15
C SER A 190 50.99 -22.38 -19.48
N ARG A 191 49.90 -22.06 -18.78
CA ARG A 191 49.02 -23.05 -18.14
C ARG A 191 48.37 -23.98 -19.16
N ILE A 192 47.84 -23.44 -20.26
CA ILE A 192 47.25 -24.25 -21.33
C ILE A 192 48.31 -25.21 -21.91
N LYS A 193 49.51 -24.73 -22.20
CA LYS A 193 50.61 -25.58 -22.71
C LYS A 193 50.99 -26.68 -21.73
N SER A 194 51.14 -26.34 -20.45
CA SER A 194 51.47 -27.31 -19.39
C SER A 194 50.40 -28.40 -19.30
N HIS A 195 49.13 -28.01 -19.37
CA HIS A 195 48.01 -28.94 -19.32
C HIS A 195 47.95 -29.86 -20.55
N LEU A 196 48.08 -29.30 -21.76
CA LEU A 196 48.11 -30.07 -23.01
C LEU A 196 49.31 -31.03 -23.10
N SER A 197 50.44 -30.68 -22.47
CA SER A 197 51.62 -31.55 -22.40
C SER A 197 51.44 -32.70 -21.42
N SER A 198 50.65 -32.48 -20.35
CA SER A 198 50.35 -33.50 -19.34
C SER A 198 49.21 -34.43 -19.77
N HIS A 199 48.37 -34.01 -20.72
CA HIS A 199 47.16 -34.72 -21.18
C HIS A 199 47.19 -34.95 -22.70
N PRO A 200 48.10 -35.79 -23.21
CA PRO A 200 48.25 -36.04 -24.65
C PRO A 200 47.00 -36.67 -25.29
N GLU A 201 46.13 -37.32 -24.50
CA GLU A 201 44.85 -37.88 -24.93
C GLU A 201 43.89 -36.82 -25.50
N LEU A 202 44.03 -35.55 -25.09
CA LEU A 202 43.26 -34.44 -25.64
C LEU A 202 43.50 -34.23 -27.15
N ARG A 203 44.60 -34.77 -27.69
CA ARG A 203 44.88 -34.72 -29.13
C ARG A 203 43.89 -35.55 -29.96
N GLN A 204 43.33 -36.61 -29.38
CA GLN A 204 42.32 -37.44 -30.04
C GLN A 204 40.92 -36.82 -29.94
N ASN A 205 40.72 -35.90 -29.01
CA ASN A 205 39.44 -35.21 -28.87
C ASN A 205 39.28 -34.19 -30.01
N PRO A 206 38.26 -34.32 -30.88
CA PRO A 206 38.08 -33.46 -32.04
C PRO A 206 37.92 -31.98 -31.66
N ARG A 207 37.48 -31.68 -30.43
CA ARG A 207 37.35 -30.30 -29.95
C ARG A 207 38.68 -29.60 -29.72
N PHE A 208 39.73 -30.34 -29.39
CA PHE A 208 41.04 -29.80 -29.03
C PHE A 208 42.14 -30.17 -30.03
N ALA A 209 41.85 -31.04 -31.00
CA ALA A 209 42.81 -31.50 -32.01
C ALA A 209 43.51 -30.33 -32.76
N GLY A 210 42.79 -29.25 -33.05
CA GLY A 210 43.32 -28.06 -33.72
C GLY A 210 44.47 -27.37 -32.95
N LEU A 211 44.45 -27.44 -31.62
CA LEU A 211 45.48 -26.83 -30.78
C LEU A 211 46.87 -27.44 -30.96
N PHE A 212 46.93 -28.71 -31.37
CA PHE A 212 48.16 -29.47 -31.59
C PHE A 212 48.74 -29.27 -32.99
N VAL A 213 48.01 -28.59 -33.89
CA VAL A 213 48.50 -28.32 -35.24
C VAL A 213 49.64 -27.32 -35.15
N GLN A 214 50.87 -27.78 -35.42
CA GLN A 214 51.97 -26.85 -35.61
C GLN A 214 51.73 -26.08 -36.91
N LYS A 215 51.72 -24.75 -36.83
CA LYS A 215 51.66 -23.88 -37.99
C LYS A 215 52.84 -24.22 -38.90
N ARG A 216 52.61 -25.07 -39.91
CA ARG A 216 53.56 -25.28 -41.00
C ARG A 216 53.78 -23.90 -41.59
N ARG A 217 54.96 -23.33 -41.36
CA ARG A 217 55.41 -22.17 -42.11
C ARG A 217 55.33 -22.60 -43.57
N ARG A 218 54.27 -22.19 -44.28
CA ARG A 218 54.26 -22.25 -45.74
C ARG A 218 55.46 -21.41 -46.14
N ARG A 219 56.60 -22.08 -46.36
CA ARG A 219 57.71 -21.47 -47.08
C ARG A 219 57.06 -21.05 -48.38
N ALA A 220 56.95 -19.74 -48.60
CA ALA A 220 56.56 -19.20 -49.87
C ALA A 220 57.51 -19.81 -50.90
N HIS A 221 57.05 -20.87 -51.56
CA HIS A 221 57.72 -21.38 -52.73
C HIS A 221 57.31 -20.40 -53.83
N ASN A 222 58.07 -19.31 -53.87
CA ASN A 222 58.04 -18.33 -54.93
C ASN A 222 58.63 -19.04 -56.16
N VAL A 223 57.79 -19.77 -56.89
CA VAL A 223 58.14 -20.27 -58.22
C VAL A 223 57.74 -19.17 -59.17
N ASN A 224 58.68 -18.26 -59.44
CA ASN A 224 58.69 -17.52 -60.69
C ASN A 224 58.85 -18.55 -61.81
N CYS A 225 57.79 -18.75 -62.60
CA CYS A 225 57.82 -19.21 -63.98
C CYS A 225 56.75 -18.41 -64.71
#